data_AF-A0A9X2L819-F1
#
_entry.id   AF-A0A9X2L819-F1
#
_cell.length_a   1.000
_cell.length_b   1.000
_cell.length_c   1.000
_cell.angle_alpha   90.00
_cell.angle_beta   90.00
_cell.angle_gamma   90.00
#
_symmetry.space_group_name_H-M   'P 1'
#
loop_
_entity.id
_entity.type
_entity.pdbx_description
1 polymer ?
#
loop_
_entity_poly.entity_id
_entity_poly.type
_entity_poly.pdbx_seq_one_letter_code
_entity_poly.pdbx_strand_id
1 'polypeptide(L)'
;MRLLTSALIGTASLALMACASTDSNDSFADKLDAIEDTWREGQSDVKKGQEMIEEGNDKLASNRKRREREMRGAEEGEERIANLRVQIAQAAAGSESSARIEEMSDKLNNLQKKVKEHKEETEDAEVDIRDAQKKISRGESLVARGEAAKRDAEARYRADTGRPLSETLGESR
;
A
#
# COMPACT_ATOMS: atom_id res chain seq x y z
N MET A 1 -64.18 -2.61 32.18
CA MET A 1 -64.49 -1.82 33.39
C MET A 1 -63.69 -0.54 33.29
N ARG A 2 -64.38 0.61 33.33
CA ARG A 2 -63.79 1.96 33.25
C ARG A 2 -62.99 2.25 34.53
N LEU A 3 -61.93 3.07 34.43
CA LEU A 3 -61.75 4.23 35.32
C LEU A 3 -60.77 5.23 34.67
N LEU A 4 -61.34 6.36 34.27
CA LEU A 4 -60.72 7.66 33.98
C LEU A 4 -60.30 8.33 35.30
N THR A 5 -59.27 9.20 35.27
CA THR A 5 -59.10 10.49 36.01
C THR A 5 -57.65 10.99 35.74
N SER A 6 -57.38 12.09 34.99
CA SER A 6 -57.53 13.54 35.30
C SER A 6 -56.69 13.96 36.53
N ALA A 7 -55.95 15.07 36.65
CA ALA A 7 -55.63 16.27 35.85
C ALA A 7 -54.56 17.12 36.61
N LEU A 8 -54.25 18.33 36.10
CA LEU A 8 -53.49 19.49 36.66
C LEU A 8 -51.96 19.52 36.47
N ILE A 9 -51.40 20.37 35.59
CA ILE A 9 -51.21 21.85 35.59
C ILE A 9 -50.14 22.31 36.60
N GLY A 10 -49.01 22.76 36.07
CA GLY A 10 -48.00 23.56 36.77
C GLY A 10 -47.21 24.40 35.77
N THR A 11 -47.65 25.63 35.56
CA THR A 11 -46.95 26.68 34.82
C THR A 11 -45.64 27.04 35.53
N ALA A 12 -44.51 26.86 34.85
CA ALA A 12 -43.22 27.43 35.28
C ALA A 12 -42.82 28.54 34.32
N SER A 13 -42.56 29.69 34.92
CA SER A 13 -42.37 31.00 34.32
C SER A 13 -41.12 31.13 33.48
N LEU A 14 -41.23 32.05 32.52
CA LEU A 14 -40.18 32.70 31.73
C LEU A 14 -38.88 32.95 32.52
N ALA A 15 -37.79 32.37 32.03
CA ALA A 15 -36.48 33.00 32.05
C ALA A 15 -36.01 33.05 30.59
N LEU A 16 -36.32 34.14 29.89
CA LEU A 16 -35.61 34.51 28.68
C LEU A 16 -34.19 34.89 29.12
N MET A 17 -33.32 33.88 29.24
CA MET A 17 -31.89 34.08 29.29
C MET A 17 -31.50 34.77 27.99
N ALA A 18 -31.02 36.01 28.14
CA ALA A 18 -30.35 36.74 27.10
C ALA A 18 -29.17 35.89 26.58
N CYS A 19 -29.34 35.25 25.42
CA CYS A 19 -28.19 34.97 24.58
C CYS A 19 -27.79 36.31 23.96
N ALA A 20 -26.97 37.06 24.70
CA ALA A 20 -26.09 38.02 24.09
C ALA A 20 -25.25 37.25 23.07
N SER A 21 -25.63 37.31 21.80
CA SER A 21 -24.82 36.88 20.67
C SER A 21 -23.70 37.90 20.49
N THR A 22 -22.70 37.81 21.36
CA THR A 22 -21.39 38.43 21.19
C THR A 22 -20.39 37.29 21.13
N ASP A 23 -19.59 37.29 20.06
CA ASP A 23 -18.53 36.33 19.66
C ASP A 23 -18.92 35.21 18.67
N SER A 24 -19.71 35.51 17.63
CA SER A 24 -20.01 34.53 16.57
C SER A 24 -19.11 34.60 15.32
N ASN A 25 -18.30 35.64 15.14
CA ASN A 25 -17.50 35.80 13.92
C ASN A 25 -16.13 35.08 13.97
N ASP A 26 -15.40 35.15 15.08
CA ASP A 26 -14.13 34.43 15.21
C ASP A 26 -14.38 32.91 15.16
N SER A 27 -15.47 32.43 15.77
CA SER A 27 -15.84 31.01 15.75
C SER A 27 -16.18 30.44 14.38
N PHE A 28 -16.61 31.29 13.43
CA PHE A 28 -16.97 30.84 12.09
C PHE A 28 -15.76 30.78 11.18
N ALA A 29 -14.89 31.80 11.22
CA ALA A 29 -13.61 31.77 10.51
C ALA A 29 -12.76 30.57 10.97
N ASP A 30 -12.63 30.35 12.29
CA ASP A 30 -11.89 29.21 12.85
C ASP A 30 -12.42 27.85 12.38
N LYS A 31 -13.75 27.74 12.21
CA LYS A 31 -14.38 26.52 11.67
C LYS A 31 -14.06 26.31 10.20
N LEU A 32 -14.10 27.38 9.40
CA LEU A 32 -13.77 27.30 7.98
C LEU A 32 -12.30 26.92 7.79
N ASP A 33 -11.39 27.49 8.59
CA ASP A 33 -9.97 27.15 8.59
C ASP A 33 -9.76 25.67 8.94
N ALA A 34 -10.41 25.17 9.98
CA ALA A 34 -10.32 23.74 10.36
C ALA A 34 -10.85 22.79 9.28
N ILE A 35 -11.90 23.20 8.55
CA ILE A 35 -12.45 22.45 7.42
C ILE A 35 -11.48 22.45 6.25
N GLU A 36 -10.89 23.60 5.93
CA GLU A 36 -9.89 23.74 4.88
C GLU A 36 -8.64 22.91 5.18
N ASP A 37 -8.16 22.94 6.43
CA ASP A 37 -7.03 22.13 6.88
C ASP A 37 -7.31 20.63 6.73
N THR A 38 -8.49 20.16 7.13
CA THR A 38 -8.91 18.76 6.95
C THR A 38 -8.94 18.36 5.46
N TRP A 39 -9.43 19.26 4.60
CA TRP A 39 -9.46 19.03 3.16
C TRP A 39 -8.04 18.95 2.58
N ARG A 40 -7.15 19.88 2.95
CA ARG A 40 -5.75 19.91 2.51
C ARG A 40 -4.95 18.70 3.01
N GLU A 41 -5.17 18.28 4.25
CA GLU A 41 -4.59 17.05 4.78
C GLU A 41 -5.06 15.84 3.95
N GLY A 42 -6.37 15.76 3.66
CA GLY A 42 -6.92 14.70 2.82
C GLY A 42 -6.33 14.66 1.40
N GLN A 43 -6.10 15.83 0.78
CA GLN A 43 -5.38 15.91 -0.50
C GLN A 43 -3.94 15.42 -0.39
N SER A 44 -3.23 15.84 0.67
CA SER A 44 -1.86 15.40 0.89
C SER A 44 -1.79 13.88 1.04
N ASP A 45 -2.74 13.28 1.75
CA ASP A 45 -2.81 11.83 1.95
C ASP A 45 -3.12 11.08 0.65
N VAL A 46 -4.05 11.59 -0.16
CA VAL A 46 -4.32 11.02 -1.49
C VAL A 46 -3.07 11.05 -2.36
N LYS A 47 -2.39 12.20 -2.43
CA LYS A 47 -1.17 12.35 -3.23
C LYS A 47 -0.07 11.39 -2.76
N LYS A 48 0.25 11.38 -1.46
CA LYS A 48 1.26 10.47 -0.89
C LYS A 48 0.88 9.01 -1.11
N GLY A 49 -0.40 8.68 -0.97
CA GLY A 49 -0.92 7.33 -1.21
C GLY A 49 -0.72 6.89 -2.67
N GLN A 50 -1.00 7.77 -3.63
CA GLN A 50 -0.76 7.52 -5.06
C GLN A 50 0.72 7.32 -5.38
N GLU A 51 1.60 8.18 -4.85
CA GLU A 51 3.06 8.04 -5.00
C GLU A 51 3.54 6.69 -4.43
N MET A 52 3.01 6.27 -3.27
CA MET A 52 3.35 4.96 -2.69
C MET A 52 2.88 3.78 -3.55
N ILE A 53 1.70 3.88 -4.16
CA ILE A 53 1.16 2.86 -5.06
C ILE A 53 2.01 2.76 -6.33
N GLU A 54 2.35 3.90 -6.94
CA GLU A 54 3.19 3.96 -8.14
C GLU A 54 4.57 3.33 -7.89
N GLU A 55 5.30 3.82 -6.88
CA GLU A 55 6.60 3.25 -6.52
C GLU A 55 6.51 1.76 -6.14
N GLY A 56 5.41 1.37 -5.49
CA GLY A 56 5.16 -0.03 -5.14
C GLY A 56 4.98 -0.90 -6.39
N ASN A 57 4.22 -0.42 -7.38
CA ASN A 57 3.99 -1.12 -8.64
C ASN A 57 5.27 -1.25 -9.47
N ASP A 58 6.09 -0.21 -9.53
CA ASP A 58 7.37 -0.25 -10.24
C ASP A 58 8.31 -1.31 -9.65
N LYS A 59 8.43 -1.33 -8.31
CA LYS A 59 9.21 -2.35 -7.59
C LYS A 59 8.63 -3.75 -7.79
N LEU A 60 7.31 -3.88 -7.77
CA LEU A 60 6.64 -5.15 -7.99
C LEU A 60 6.94 -5.70 -9.39
N ALA A 61 6.89 -4.86 -10.41
CA ALA A 61 7.20 -5.23 -11.78
C ALA A 61 8.67 -5.64 -11.95
N SER A 62 9.61 -4.84 -11.42
CA SER A 62 11.04 -5.15 -11.52
C SER A 62 11.42 -6.43 -10.78
N ASN A 63 10.89 -6.64 -9.56
CA ASN A 63 11.20 -7.82 -8.76
C ASN A 63 10.57 -9.10 -9.30
N ARG A 64 9.38 -9.03 -9.92
CA ARG A 64 8.81 -10.17 -10.66
C ARG A 64 9.70 -10.60 -11.82
N LYS A 65 10.22 -9.63 -12.60
CA LYS A 65 11.14 -9.90 -13.71
C LYS A 65 12.49 -10.45 -13.22
N ARG A 66 13.00 -9.96 -12.08
CA ARG A 66 14.18 -10.53 -11.41
C ARG A 66 13.91 -11.98 -11.02
N ARG A 67 12.86 -12.24 -10.24
CA ARG A 67 12.47 -13.60 -9.81
C ARG A 67 12.38 -14.58 -10.98
N GLU A 68 11.71 -14.19 -12.07
CA GLU A 68 11.58 -15.03 -13.27
C GLU A 68 12.95 -15.34 -13.92
N ARG A 69 13.84 -14.35 -14.00
CA ARG A 69 15.20 -14.55 -14.51
C ARG A 69 15.99 -15.52 -13.64
N GLU A 70 15.93 -15.37 -12.33
CA GLU A 70 16.69 -16.20 -11.39
C GLU A 70 16.15 -17.64 -11.36
N MET A 71 14.83 -17.83 -11.39
CA MET A 71 14.21 -19.16 -11.51
C MET A 71 14.68 -19.87 -12.78
N ARG A 72 14.63 -19.19 -13.93
CA ARG A 72 15.11 -19.77 -15.19
C ARG A 72 16.62 -20.06 -15.16
N GLY A 73 17.41 -19.20 -14.52
CA GLY A 73 18.84 -19.44 -14.31
C GLY A 73 19.11 -20.70 -13.48
N ALA A 74 18.32 -20.93 -12.43
CA ALA A 74 18.37 -22.15 -11.63
C ALA A 74 17.98 -23.39 -12.45
N GLU A 75 16.89 -23.34 -13.22
CA GLU A 75 16.43 -24.44 -14.08
C GLU A 75 17.46 -24.81 -15.15
N GLU A 76 17.97 -23.83 -15.90
CA GLU A 76 19.03 -24.04 -16.90
C GLU A 76 20.30 -24.61 -16.26
N GLY A 77 20.64 -24.15 -15.04
CA GLY A 77 21.77 -24.67 -14.28
C GLY A 77 21.59 -26.12 -13.84
N GLU A 78 20.39 -26.50 -13.39
CA GLU A 78 20.05 -27.88 -13.02
C GLU A 78 20.13 -28.82 -14.22
N GLU A 79 19.67 -28.39 -15.39
CA GLU A 79 19.81 -29.16 -16.63
C GLU A 79 21.29 -29.41 -16.99
N ARG A 80 22.12 -28.36 -16.90
CA ARG A 80 23.57 -28.48 -17.16
C ARG A 80 24.25 -29.41 -16.16
N ILE A 81 23.85 -29.36 -14.89
CA ILE A 81 24.33 -30.28 -13.85
C ILE A 81 23.97 -31.72 -14.19
N ALA A 82 22.74 -31.99 -14.59
CA ALA A 82 22.29 -33.33 -14.97
C ALA A 82 23.12 -33.87 -16.16
N ASN A 83 23.26 -33.06 -17.21
CA ASN A 83 24.04 -33.41 -18.40
C ASN A 83 25.52 -33.66 -18.07
N LEU A 84 26.12 -32.83 -17.21
CA LEU A 84 27.52 -32.97 -16.82
C LEU A 84 27.75 -34.22 -15.94
N ARG A 85 26.80 -34.57 -15.06
CA ARG A 85 26.86 -35.82 -14.28
C ARG A 85 26.88 -37.05 -15.17
N VAL A 86 26.08 -37.07 -16.25
CA VAL A 86 26.09 -38.15 -17.24
C VAL A 86 27.45 -38.23 -17.93
N GLN A 87 28.04 -37.10 -18.33
CA GLN A 87 29.37 -37.06 -18.95
C GLN A 87 30.47 -37.55 -18.00
N ILE A 88 30.44 -37.16 -16.72
CA ILE A 88 31.37 -37.65 -15.70
C ILE A 88 31.27 -39.17 -15.57
N ALA A 89 30.05 -39.72 -15.49
CA ALA A 89 29.84 -41.16 -15.38
C ALA A 89 30.36 -41.91 -16.62
N GLN A 90 30.10 -41.38 -17.82
CA GLN A 90 30.60 -41.96 -19.07
C GLN A 90 32.13 -41.93 -19.14
N ALA A 91 32.77 -40.81 -18.76
CA ALA A 91 34.22 -40.68 -18.74
C ALA A 91 34.86 -41.65 -17.74
N ALA A 92 34.28 -41.78 -16.55
CA ALA A 92 34.73 -42.73 -15.54
C ALA A 92 34.62 -44.19 -16.03
N ALA A 93 33.55 -44.54 -16.73
CA ALA A 93 33.37 -45.88 -17.33
C ALA A 93 34.32 -46.13 -18.51
N GLY A 94 34.63 -45.09 -19.30
CA GLY A 94 35.47 -45.15 -20.48
C GLY A 94 36.98 -45.13 -20.21
N SER A 95 37.41 -45.13 -18.94
CA SER A 95 38.83 -45.00 -18.53
C SER A 95 39.49 -43.72 -19.05
N GLU A 96 38.73 -42.61 -19.14
CA GLU A 96 39.29 -41.29 -19.39
C GLU A 96 40.31 -40.90 -18.32
N SER A 97 41.23 -39.98 -18.65
CA SER A 97 42.24 -39.54 -17.68
C SER A 97 41.60 -38.93 -16.43
N SER A 98 42.20 -39.19 -15.26
CA SER A 98 41.75 -38.64 -13.98
C SER A 98 41.66 -37.11 -14.00
N ALA A 99 42.59 -36.44 -14.68
CA ALA A 99 42.62 -34.99 -14.83
C ALA A 99 41.35 -34.44 -15.51
N ARG A 100 40.82 -35.13 -16.52
CA ARG A 100 39.59 -34.72 -17.21
C ARG A 100 38.35 -34.88 -16.32
N ILE A 101 38.30 -35.94 -15.52
CA ILE A 101 37.21 -36.18 -14.57
C ILE A 101 37.23 -35.12 -13.45
N GLU A 102 38.42 -34.74 -13.00
CA GLU A 102 38.62 -33.67 -12.02
C GLU A 102 38.14 -32.32 -12.57
N GLU A 103 38.53 -31.94 -13.79
CA GLU A 103 38.05 -30.71 -14.43
C GLU A 103 36.51 -30.67 -14.55
N MET A 104 35.88 -31.80 -14.91
CA MET A 104 34.41 -31.88 -14.96
C MET A 104 33.78 -31.80 -13.57
N SER A 105 34.43 -32.35 -12.54
CA SER A 105 33.97 -32.27 -11.15
C SER A 105 34.03 -30.83 -10.64
N ASP A 106 35.07 -30.08 -10.99
CA ASP A 106 35.18 -28.65 -10.68
C ASP A 106 34.11 -27.82 -11.38
N LYS A 107 33.84 -28.10 -12.66
CA LYS A 107 32.71 -27.48 -13.39
C LYS A 107 31.37 -27.79 -12.73
N LEU A 108 31.16 -29.03 -12.29
CA LEU A 108 29.96 -29.46 -11.59
C LEU A 108 29.76 -28.67 -10.29
N ASN A 109 30.80 -28.58 -9.47
CA ASN A 109 30.76 -27.82 -8.21
C ASN A 109 30.45 -26.33 -8.45
N ASN A 110 31.06 -25.74 -9.46
CA ASN A 110 30.79 -24.34 -9.85
C ASN A 110 29.35 -24.14 -10.32
N LEU A 111 28.79 -25.06 -11.11
CA LEU A 111 27.39 -24.99 -11.52
C LEU A 111 26.44 -25.15 -10.34
N GLN A 112 26.71 -26.08 -9.42
CA GLN A 112 25.92 -26.26 -8.20
C GLN A 112 25.89 -25.00 -7.34
N LYS A 113 27.04 -24.31 -7.21
CA LYS A 113 27.13 -23.03 -6.52
C LYS A 113 26.25 -21.97 -7.20
N LYS A 114 26.33 -21.82 -8.52
CA LYS A 114 25.49 -20.85 -9.26
C LYS A 114 24.00 -21.14 -9.16
N VAL A 115 23.59 -22.40 -9.21
CA VAL A 115 22.18 -22.78 -9.00
C VAL A 115 21.72 -22.40 -7.61
N LYS A 116 22.57 -22.60 -6.59
CA LYS A 116 22.28 -22.17 -5.22
C LYS A 116 22.13 -20.64 -5.15
N GLU A 117 23.04 -19.88 -5.75
CA GLU A 117 22.97 -18.41 -5.82
C GLU A 117 21.66 -17.94 -6.50
N HIS A 118 21.27 -18.53 -7.63
CA HIS A 118 19.99 -18.23 -8.28
C HIS A 118 18.76 -18.50 -7.40
N LYS A 119 18.79 -19.56 -6.57
CA LYS A 119 17.70 -19.88 -5.63
C LYS A 119 17.63 -18.86 -4.50
N GLU A 120 18.77 -18.49 -3.92
CA GLU A 120 18.85 -17.44 -2.89
C GLU A 120 18.32 -16.10 -3.44
N GLU A 121 18.73 -15.69 -4.64
CA GLU A 121 18.25 -14.47 -5.30
C GLU A 121 16.74 -14.52 -5.64
N THR A 122 16.20 -15.71 -5.91
CA THR A 122 14.75 -15.91 -6.10
C THR A 122 13.99 -15.65 -4.80
N GLU A 123 14.49 -16.17 -3.67
CA GLU A 123 13.90 -15.96 -2.34
C GLU A 123 13.94 -14.48 -1.95
N ASP A 124 15.07 -13.81 -2.20
CA ASP A 124 15.21 -12.36 -1.96
C ASP A 124 14.21 -11.55 -2.80
N ALA A 125 14.07 -11.87 -4.10
CA ALA A 125 13.09 -11.21 -4.94
C ALA A 125 11.64 -11.43 -4.44
N GLU A 126 11.34 -12.59 -3.82
CA GLU A 126 10.03 -12.84 -3.20
C GLU A 126 9.80 -12.05 -1.91
N VAL A 127 10.85 -11.79 -1.12
CA VAL A 127 10.78 -10.84 0.00
C VAL A 127 10.45 -9.44 -0.52
N ASP A 128 11.18 -8.98 -1.53
CA ASP A 128 11.00 -7.64 -2.10
C ASP A 128 9.61 -7.45 -2.74
N ILE A 129 9.08 -8.49 -3.40
CA ILE A 129 7.70 -8.51 -3.91
C ILE A 129 6.69 -8.31 -2.79
N ARG A 130 6.85 -9.00 -1.66
CA ARG A 130 5.94 -8.87 -0.50
C ARG A 130 6.01 -7.47 0.10
N ASP A 131 7.20 -6.87 0.17
CA ASP A 131 7.35 -5.53 0.70
C ASP A 131 6.79 -4.45 -0.25
N ALA A 132 6.92 -4.64 -1.56
CA ALA A 132 6.24 -3.81 -2.56
C ALA A 132 4.71 -3.88 -2.40
N GLN A 133 4.14 -5.08 -2.21
CA GLN A 133 2.70 -5.27 -1.97
C GLN A 133 2.23 -4.59 -0.69
N LYS A 134 3.00 -4.67 0.40
CA LYS A 134 2.69 -3.93 1.64
C LYS A 134 2.70 -2.42 1.41
N LYS A 135 3.64 -1.91 0.61
CA LYS A 135 3.72 -0.48 0.27
C LYS A 135 2.48 -0.03 -0.51
N ILE A 136 2.05 -0.79 -1.52
CA ILE A 136 0.82 -0.55 -2.28
C ILE A 136 -0.38 -0.50 -1.33
N SER A 137 -0.55 -1.51 -0.47
CA SER A 137 -1.67 -1.58 0.48
C SER A 137 -1.72 -0.41 1.47
N ARG A 138 -0.54 0.05 1.94
CA ARG A 138 -0.46 1.28 2.76
C ARG A 138 -0.84 2.52 1.97
N GLY A 139 -0.42 2.61 0.71
CA GLY A 139 -0.81 3.68 -0.20
C GLY A 139 -2.32 3.72 -0.45
N GLU A 140 -2.95 2.57 -0.73
CA GLU A 140 -4.41 2.44 -0.87
C GLU A 140 -5.15 2.91 0.39
N SER A 141 -4.62 2.56 1.56
CA SER A 141 -5.18 2.99 2.85
C SER A 141 -5.08 4.51 3.04
N LEU A 142 -3.99 5.14 2.58
CA LEU A 142 -3.83 6.60 2.60
C LEU A 142 -4.81 7.28 1.64
N VAL A 143 -4.94 6.77 0.41
CA VAL A 143 -5.92 7.29 -0.56
C VAL A 143 -7.34 7.22 0.02
N ALA A 144 -7.74 6.07 0.55
CA ALA A 144 -9.07 5.90 1.13
C ALA A 144 -9.35 6.85 2.30
N ARG A 145 -8.37 7.04 3.20
CA ARG A 145 -8.49 7.98 4.32
C ARG A 145 -8.55 9.43 3.83
N GLY A 146 -7.68 9.80 2.90
CA GLY A 146 -7.65 11.15 2.34
C GLY A 146 -8.95 11.50 1.59
N GLU A 147 -9.49 10.58 0.81
CA GLU A 147 -10.80 10.74 0.15
C GLU A 147 -11.95 10.86 1.15
N ALA A 148 -11.90 10.12 2.26
CA ALA A 148 -12.90 10.25 3.32
C ALA A 148 -12.81 11.62 4.01
N ALA A 149 -11.61 12.09 4.34
CA ALA A 149 -11.39 13.41 4.94
C ALA A 149 -11.88 14.54 4.02
N LYS A 150 -11.55 14.47 2.72
CA LYS A 150 -12.06 15.42 1.73
C LYS A 150 -13.60 15.43 1.68
N ARG A 151 -14.25 14.27 1.61
CA ARG A 151 -15.72 14.18 1.58
C ARG A 151 -16.37 14.75 2.84
N ASP A 152 -15.78 14.49 4.00
CA ASP A 152 -16.27 15.02 5.29
C ASP A 152 -16.12 16.55 5.35
N ALA A 153 -14.94 17.08 4.98
CA ALA A 153 -14.71 18.52 4.91
C ALA A 153 -15.67 19.23 3.94
N GLU A 154 -15.89 18.67 2.75
CA GLU A 154 -16.86 19.18 1.77
C GLU A 154 -18.30 19.17 2.32
N ALA A 155 -18.70 18.11 3.03
CA ALA A 155 -20.02 18.02 3.63
C ALA A 155 -20.22 19.09 4.72
N ARG A 156 -19.23 19.29 5.59
CA ARG A 156 -19.26 20.32 6.64
C ARG A 156 -19.28 21.73 6.05
N TYR A 157 -18.41 22.02 5.09
CA TYR A 157 -18.38 23.31 4.41
C TYR A 157 -19.71 23.64 3.73
N ARG A 158 -20.31 22.66 3.05
CA ARG A 158 -21.61 22.83 2.39
C ARG A 158 -22.75 23.03 3.36
N ALA A 159 -22.72 22.37 4.52
CA ALA A 159 -23.70 22.60 5.58
C ALA A 159 -23.62 24.03 6.13
N ASP A 160 -22.40 24.56 6.26
CA ASP A 160 -22.15 25.89 6.84
C ASP A 160 -22.35 27.04 5.84
N THR A 161 -22.04 26.84 4.56
CA THR A 161 -22.02 27.91 3.54
C THR A 161 -23.07 27.76 2.45
N GLY A 162 -23.69 26.57 2.31
CA GLY A 162 -24.55 26.23 1.18
C GLY A 162 -23.83 26.03 -0.15
N ARG A 163 -22.50 26.17 -0.19
CA ARG A 163 -21.66 26.10 -1.40
C ARG A 163 -20.69 24.92 -1.33
N PRO A 164 -20.21 24.40 -2.47
CA PRO A 164 -19.17 23.38 -2.46
C PRO A 164 -17.79 23.95 -2.10
N LEU A 165 -17.00 23.20 -1.33
CA LEU A 165 -15.65 23.60 -0.90
C LEU A 165 -14.68 23.58 -2.07
N SER A 166 -14.76 22.55 -2.90
CA SER A 166 -13.98 22.40 -4.14
C SER A 166 -14.05 23.61 -5.08
N GLU A 167 -15.21 24.27 -5.24
CA GLU A 167 -15.30 25.52 -6.03
C GLU A 167 -14.59 26.69 -5.34
N THR A 168 -14.62 26.73 -4.01
CA THR A 168 -14.04 27.85 -3.24
C THR A 168 -12.52 27.79 -3.24
N LEU A 169 -11.96 26.58 -3.19
CA LEU A 169 -10.52 26.34 -3.23
C LEU A 169 -9.92 26.34 -4.65
N GLY A 170 -10.74 26.64 -5.68
CA GLY A 170 -10.28 26.72 -7.07
C GLY A 170 -9.97 25.36 -7.71
N GLU A 171 -10.43 24.26 -7.11
CA GLU A 171 -10.29 22.91 -7.68
C GLU A 171 -11.48 22.60 -8.60
N SER A 172 -11.54 23.29 -9.74
CA SER A 172 -12.39 22.83 -10.84
C SER A 172 -11.80 21.55 -11.44
N ARG A 173 -12.64 20.52 -11.56
CA ARG A 173 -12.33 19.17 -12.05
C ARG A 173 -11.50 19.10 -13.31
#